data_AF-A0A8H7K4H0-F1
#
_entry.id   AF-A0A8H7K4H0-F1
#
_cell.length_a   1.000
_cell.length_b   1.000
_cell.length_c   1.000
_cell.angle_alpha   90.00
_cell.angle_beta   90.00
_cell.angle_gamma   90.00
#
_symmetry.space_group_name_H-M   'P 1'
#
loop_
_entity.id
_entity.type
_entity.pdbx_description
1 polymer ?
#
loop_
_entity_poly.entity_id
_entity_poly.type
_entity_poly.pdbx_seq_one_letter_code
_entity_poly.pdbx_strand_id
1 'polypeptide(L)'
;MPASALPADQVGNRDLIIKDLQKAADAAQTEIPYIRFASEARCSATRVDKWEYSWDVIKAVDRPNLGLCLDAVYIAGRIFADPAAPSSRVPDGDAAIDLSLRRFVKLVKPECEKVFLVQIGDARPPDELVGSGSFESSPKSILRMVWSQKYRLFYGERNCGGFLPMEKIVDTILDGVEYEGWVSLELFSDRTDDLTSQVLTELARRGAVSWKKLAEDMGWWLEHPKRT
;
A
#
# COMPACT_ATOMS: atom_id res chain seq x y z
N MET A 1 3.43 -15.57 8.10
CA MET A 1 2.76 -14.28 7.86
C MET A 1 1.96 -14.33 6.57
N PRO A 2 0.72 -13.80 6.55
CA PRO A 2 -0.21 -13.99 5.43
C PRO A 2 0.23 -13.31 4.12
N ALA A 3 0.83 -12.12 4.18
CA ALA A 3 1.40 -11.43 3.01
C ALA A 3 2.91 -11.71 2.86
N SER A 4 3.23 -12.88 2.31
CA SER A 4 4.61 -13.36 2.10
C SER A 4 4.91 -13.59 0.62
N ALA A 5 6.14 -13.33 0.19
CA ALA A 5 6.65 -13.61 -1.17
C ALA A 5 7.20 -15.04 -1.33
N LEU A 6 7.06 -15.90 -0.31
CA LEU A 6 7.48 -17.31 -0.37
C LEU A 6 6.67 -18.10 -1.42
N PRO A 7 7.22 -19.22 -1.92
CA PRO A 7 6.51 -20.14 -2.83
C PRO A 7 5.14 -20.59 -2.29
N ALA A 8 4.20 -20.92 -3.20
CA ALA A 8 2.80 -21.17 -2.85
C ALA A 8 2.58 -22.39 -1.93
N ASP A 9 3.46 -23.38 -1.99
CA ASP A 9 3.52 -24.57 -1.12
C ASP A 9 4.04 -24.25 0.29
N GLN A 10 4.67 -23.09 0.48
CA GLN A 10 5.16 -22.58 1.77
C GLN A 10 4.29 -21.47 2.36
N VAL A 11 3.24 -21.03 1.63
CA VAL A 11 2.28 -20.03 2.11
C VAL A 11 0.94 -20.70 2.35
N GLY A 12 0.45 -20.61 3.60
CA GLY A 12 -0.83 -21.16 4.03
C GLY A 12 -1.99 -20.77 3.12
N ASN A 13 -2.93 -21.68 2.91
CA ASN A 13 -4.14 -21.41 2.12
C ASN A 13 -5.06 -20.42 2.85
N ARG A 14 -6.16 -20.02 2.19
CA ARG A 14 -7.12 -19.05 2.73
C ARG A 14 -7.63 -19.44 4.12
N ASP A 15 -8.03 -20.70 4.29
CA ASP A 15 -8.63 -21.17 5.55
C ASP A 15 -7.62 -21.17 6.70
N LEU A 16 -6.37 -21.55 6.42
CA LEU A 16 -5.29 -21.47 7.41
C LEU A 16 -4.98 -20.01 7.79
N ILE A 17 -4.93 -19.11 6.81
CA ILE A 17 -4.74 -17.67 7.04
C ILE A 17 -5.84 -17.13 7.97
N ILE A 18 -7.12 -17.43 7.68
CA ILE A 18 -8.25 -16.99 8.50
C ILE A 18 -8.14 -17.55 9.91
N LYS A 19 -7.88 -18.85 10.05
CA LYS A 19 -7.77 -19.51 11.35
C LYS A 19 -6.65 -18.92 12.22
N ASP A 20 -5.50 -18.62 11.63
CA ASP A 20 -4.38 -18.06 12.37
C ASP A 20 -4.61 -16.59 12.75
N LEU A 21 -5.25 -15.81 11.88
CA LEU A 21 -5.66 -14.44 12.20
C LEU A 21 -6.74 -14.39 13.29
N GLN A 22 -7.69 -15.33 13.29
CA GLN A 22 -8.68 -15.48 14.37
C GLN A 22 -7.99 -15.73 15.71
N LYS A 23 -7.06 -16.68 15.77
CA LYS A 23 -6.30 -16.96 17.01
C LYS A 23 -5.54 -15.73 17.50
N ALA A 24 -4.86 -15.01 16.60
CA ALA A 24 -4.12 -13.81 16.98
C ALA A 24 -5.05 -12.71 17.50
N ALA A 25 -6.17 -12.46 16.80
CA ALA A 25 -7.17 -11.48 17.21
C ALA A 25 -7.81 -11.85 18.55
N ASP A 26 -8.19 -13.12 18.75
CA ASP A 26 -8.80 -13.61 19.99
C ASP A 26 -7.84 -13.48 21.18
N ALA A 27 -6.55 -13.79 21.00
CA ALA A 27 -5.55 -13.63 22.04
C ALA A 27 -5.34 -12.15 22.44
N ALA A 28 -5.38 -11.23 21.47
CA ALA A 28 -5.20 -9.81 21.71
C ALA A 28 -6.39 -9.11 22.37
N GLN A 29 -7.59 -9.71 22.36
CA GLN A 29 -8.78 -9.11 22.95
C GLN A 29 -8.69 -8.96 24.47
N THR A 30 -7.88 -9.81 25.12
CA THR A 30 -7.70 -9.80 26.58
C THR A 30 -6.53 -8.95 27.06
N GLU A 31 -5.76 -8.37 26.14
CA GLU A 31 -4.57 -7.59 26.46
C GLU A 31 -4.90 -6.19 26.99
N ILE A 32 -4.04 -5.68 27.88
CA ILE A 32 -4.10 -4.33 28.41
C ILE A 32 -2.71 -3.68 28.22
N PRO A 33 -2.57 -2.68 27.34
CA PRO A 33 -3.63 -1.98 26.58
C PRO A 33 -4.25 -2.86 25.49
N TYR A 34 -5.51 -2.55 25.12
CA TYR A 34 -6.23 -3.25 24.05
C TYR A 34 -5.48 -3.17 22.72
N ILE A 35 -5.21 -4.32 22.11
CA ILE A 35 -4.41 -4.42 20.89
C ILE A 35 -5.32 -4.64 19.67
N ARG A 36 -5.12 -3.82 18.65
CA ARG A 36 -5.70 -3.97 17.31
C ARG A 36 -4.63 -4.32 16.30
N PHE A 37 -5.00 -5.10 15.30
CA PHE A 37 -4.15 -5.50 14.19
C PHE A 37 -4.66 -4.88 12.89
N ALA A 38 -3.75 -4.28 12.13
CA ALA A 38 -4.01 -3.85 10.76
C ALA A 38 -3.28 -4.80 9.79
N SER A 39 -4.02 -5.52 8.96
CA SER A 39 -3.49 -6.49 8.00
C SER A 39 -3.25 -5.83 6.65
N GLU A 40 -2.03 -5.95 6.17
CA GLU A 40 -1.57 -5.35 4.92
C GLU A 40 -1.52 -6.38 3.79
N ALA A 41 -2.07 -6.03 2.63
CA ALA A 41 -1.78 -6.72 1.39
C ALA A 41 -0.53 -6.14 0.74
N ARG A 42 0.38 -6.99 0.25
CA ARG A 42 1.63 -6.54 -0.39
C ARG A 42 1.64 -6.96 -1.83
N CYS A 43 1.97 -6.06 -2.76
CA CYS A 43 1.98 -6.40 -4.20
C CYS A 43 2.97 -7.51 -4.58
N SER A 44 3.92 -7.82 -3.68
CA SER A 44 4.89 -8.90 -3.78
C SER A 44 4.44 -10.22 -3.13
N ALA A 45 3.31 -10.24 -2.42
CA ALA A 45 2.83 -11.46 -1.77
C ALA A 45 2.36 -12.50 -2.79
N THR A 46 2.42 -13.77 -2.40
CA THR A 46 1.98 -14.89 -3.22
C THR A 46 0.46 -15.11 -3.15
N ARG A 47 -0.19 -14.70 -2.04
CA ARG A 47 -1.66 -14.86 -1.84
C ARG A 47 -2.37 -13.55 -1.52
N VAL A 48 -1.93 -12.84 -0.49
CA VAL A 48 -2.55 -11.58 -0.04
C VAL A 48 -1.91 -10.40 -0.77
N ASP A 49 -2.08 -10.38 -2.09
CA ASP A 49 -1.38 -9.47 -3.00
C ASP A 49 -2.22 -8.30 -3.51
N LYS A 50 -3.53 -8.34 -3.24
CA LYS A 50 -4.53 -7.33 -3.58
C LYS A 50 -5.35 -6.98 -2.36
N TRP A 51 -5.87 -5.76 -2.32
CA TRP A 51 -6.79 -5.35 -1.28
C TRP A 51 -8.06 -6.21 -1.28
N GLU A 52 -8.56 -6.65 -2.46
CA GLU A 52 -9.79 -7.45 -2.55
C GLU A 52 -9.65 -8.75 -1.74
N TYR A 53 -8.52 -9.46 -1.90
CA TYR A 53 -8.28 -10.70 -1.18
C TYR A 53 -8.09 -10.45 0.33
N SER A 54 -7.40 -9.36 0.70
CA SER A 54 -7.25 -8.98 2.10
C SER A 54 -8.60 -8.66 2.74
N TRP A 55 -9.46 -7.92 2.04
CA TRP A 55 -10.82 -7.63 2.47
C TRP A 55 -11.64 -8.90 2.71
N ASP A 56 -11.62 -9.85 1.76
CA ASP A 56 -12.31 -11.13 1.90
C ASP A 56 -11.80 -11.97 3.09
N VAL A 57 -10.51 -11.87 3.41
CA VAL A 57 -9.93 -12.51 4.60
C VAL A 57 -10.40 -11.81 5.87
N ILE A 58 -10.31 -10.48 5.95
CA ILE A 58 -10.71 -9.70 7.13
C ILE A 58 -12.19 -9.89 7.44
N LYS A 59 -13.04 -9.86 6.41
CA LYS A 59 -14.47 -10.16 6.52
C LYS A 59 -14.73 -11.56 7.06
N ALA A 60 -13.94 -12.55 6.68
CA ALA A 60 -14.12 -13.94 7.14
C ALA A 60 -13.51 -14.22 8.52
N VAL A 61 -12.49 -13.46 8.93
CA VAL A 61 -11.96 -13.54 10.30
C VAL A 61 -13.00 -13.02 11.29
N ASP A 62 -13.70 -11.94 10.93
CA ASP A 62 -14.83 -11.38 11.68
C ASP A 62 -14.50 -11.11 13.15
N ARG A 63 -13.50 -10.24 13.39
CA ARG A 63 -13.09 -9.78 14.73
C ARG A 63 -12.98 -8.26 14.76
N PRO A 64 -13.49 -7.59 15.79
CA PRO A 64 -13.52 -6.12 15.85
C PRO A 64 -12.13 -5.50 16.05
N ASN A 65 -11.12 -6.27 16.51
CA ASN A 65 -9.75 -5.82 16.66
C ASN A 65 -8.83 -6.19 15.49
N LEU A 66 -9.37 -6.62 14.36
CA LEU A 66 -8.61 -6.90 13.15
C LEU A 66 -9.22 -6.16 11.96
N GLY A 67 -8.44 -5.31 11.32
CA GLY A 67 -8.84 -4.48 10.18
C GLY A 67 -7.79 -4.45 9.07
N LEU A 68 -8.03 -3.64 8.05
CA LEU A 68 -7.12 -3.40 6.94
C LEU A 68 -6.07 -2.34 7.29
N CYS A 69 -4.84 -2.60 6.84
CA CYS A 69 -3.86 -1.58 6.52
C CYS A 69 -3.85 -1.38 5.00
N LEU A 70 -4.13 -0.17 4.53
CA LEU A 70 -4.15 0.17 3.12
C LEU A 70 -2.87 0.92 2.73
N ASP A 71 -1.95 0.22 2.09
CA ASP A 71 -0.78 0.85 1.47
C ASP A 71 -1.08 1.19 0.01
N ALA A 72 -1.10 2.49 -0.30
CA ALA A 72 -1.39 3.00 -1.64
C ALA A 72 -0.36 2.55 -2.69
N VAL A 73 0.92 2.45 -2.31
CA VAL A 73 1.99 1.97 -3.20
C VAL A 73 1.81 0.49 -3.48
N TYR A 74 1.40 -0.34 -2.51
CA TYR A 74 1.10 -1.74 -2.79
C TYR A 74 -0.16 -1.93 -3.64
N ILE A 75 -1.22 -1.13 -3.45
CA ILE A 75 -2.41 -1.18 -4.30
C ILE A 75 -2.04 -0.88 -5.75
N ALA A 76 -1.38 0.25 -6.01
CA ALA A 76 -0.91 0.61 -7.36
C ALA A 76 0.14 -0.38 -7.87
N GLY A 77 1.02 -0.81 -6.97
CA GLY A 77 2.10 -1.75 -7.21
C GLY A 77 1.61 -3.11 -7.67
N ARG A 78 0.35 -3.48 -7.45
CA ARG A 78 -0.22 -4.72 -7.96
C ARG A 78 -0.98 -4.56 -9.27
N ILE A 79 -1.68 -3.44 -9.42
CA ILE A 79 -2.70 -3.24 -10.47
C ILE A 79 -2.19 -2.37 -11.62
N PHE A 80 -1.36 -1.37 -11.32
CA PHE A 80 -0.91 -0.35 -12.25
C PHE A 80 0.56 -0.49 -12.66
N ALA A 81 1.46 -0.70 -11.71
CA ALA A 81 2.88 -0.81 -11.98
C ALA A 81 3.27 -2.23 -12.45
N ASP A 82 4.28 -2.35 -13.29
CA ASP A 82 5.00 -3.61 -13.56
C ASP A 82 6.50 -3.31 -13.71
N PRO A 83 7.32 -3.51 -12.65
CA PRO A 83 8.74 -3.15 -12.67
C PRO A 83 9.58 -3.98 -13.65
N ALA A 84 9.01 -5.04 -14.23
CA ALA A 84 9.66 -5.86 -15.25
C ALA A 84 9.32 -5.40 -16.68
N ALA A 85 8.32 -4.53 -16.86
CA ALA A 85 7.91 -4.04 -18.16
C ALA A 85 8.75 -2.81 -18.58
N PRO A 86 9.11 -2.66 -19.87
CA PRO A 86 9.78 -1.45 -20.37
C PRO A 86 9.07 -0.13 -20.02
N SER A 87 7.73 -0.14 -19.96
CA SER A 87 6.92 1.01 -19.57
C SER A 87 6.81 1.22 -18.05
N SER A 88 7.32 0.27 -17.25
CA SER A 88 7.05 0.14 -15.80
C SER A 88 5.57 0.04 -15.43
N ARG A 89 4.69 -0.24 -16.40
CA ARG A 89 3.23 -0.27 -16.24
C ARG A 89 2.64 -1.58 -16.76
N VAL A 90 1.58 -2.02 -16.10
CA VAL A 90 0.71 -3.08 -16.60
C VAL A 90 -0.03 -2.54 -17.84
N PRO A 91 -0.16 -3.32 -18.93
CA PRO A 91 -1.06 -2.98 -20.03
C PRO A 91 -2.48 -2.71 -19.52
N ASP A 92 -3.10 -1.61 -19.97
CA ASP A 92 -4.41 -1.14 -19.50
C ASP A 92 -4.49 -0.84 -17.98
N GLY A 93 -3.36 -0.57 -17.33
CA GLY A 93 -3.26 -0.31 -15.90
C GLY A 93 -4.16 0.82 -15.42
N ASP A 94 -4.36 1.87 -16.22
CA ASP A 94 -5.29 2.98 -15.92
C ASP A 94 -6.75 2.52 -15.81
N ALA A 95 -7.23 1.71 -16.76
CA ALA A 95 -8.59 1.17 -16.70
C ALA A 95 -8.74 0.14 -15.57
N ALA A 96 -7.69 -0.65 -15.33
CA ALA A 96 -7.67 -1.66 -14.27
C ALA A 96 -7.74 -1.03 -12.87
N ILE A 97 -6.98 0.05 -12.62
CA ILE A 97 -7.02 0.75 -11.33
C ILE A 97 -8.38 1.42 -11.13
N ASP A 98 -8.95 2.05 -12.16
CA ASP A 98 -10.28 2.67 -12.08
C ASP A 98 -11.37 1.68 -11.71
N LEU A 99 -11.35 0.51 -12.33
CA LEU A 99 -12.32 -0.53 -12.02
C LEU A 99 -12.13 -1.08 -10.60
N SER A 100 -10.89 -1.23 -10.14
CA SER A 100 -10.60 -1.67 -8.77
C SER A 100 -11.04 -0.65 -7.73
N LEU A 101 -10.76 0.64 -7.93
CA LEU A 101 -11.15 1.71 -7.02
C LEU A 101 -12.68 1.88 -6.93
N ARG A 102 -13.41 1.70 -8.04
CA ARG A 102 -14.89 1.66 -7.99
C ARG A 102 -15.42 0.50 -7.13
N ARG A 103 -14.80 -0.68 -7.22
CA ARG A 103 -15.14 -1.82 -6.35
C ARG A 103 -14.76 -1.53 -4.89
N PHE A 104 -13.63 -0.86 -4.68
CA PHE A 104 -13.13 -0.49 -3.37
C PHE A 104 -14.15 0.35 -2.60
N VAL A 105 -14.61 1.46 -3.21
CA VAL A 105 -15.65 2.31 -2.60
C VAL A 105 -16.91 1.50 -2.30
N LYS A 106 -17.39 0.71 -3.27
CA LYS A 106 -18.64 -0.06 -3.10
C LYS A 106 -18.58 -1.06 -1.94
N LEU A 107 -17.43 -1.71 -1.74
CA LEU A 107 -17.30 -2.79 -0.75
C LEU A 107 -16.84 -2.30 0.61
N VAL A 108 -15.95 -1.29 0.66
CA VAL A 108 -15.30 -0.85 1.89
C VAL A 108 -16.03 0.30 2.56
N LYS A 109 -16.61 1.25 1.81
CA LYS A 109 -17.34 2.39 2.41
C LYS A 109 -18.41 1.98 3.43
N PRO A 110 -19.26 0.97 3.18
CA PRO A 110 -20.29 0.57 4.15
C PRO A 110 -19.74 0.01 5.47
N GLU A 111 -18.46 -0.37 5.51
CA GLU A 111 -17.78 -0.97 6.65
C GLU A 111 -16.40 -0.30 6.85
N CYS A 112 -16.36 1.03 6.69
CA CYS A 112 -15.12 1.80 6.72
C CYS A 112 -14.40 1.68 8.07
N GLU A 113 -15.11 1.34 9.15
CA GLU A 113 -14.54 1.08 10.47
C GLU A 113 -13.55 -0.09 10.48
N LYS A 114 -13.59 -0.96 9.47
CA LYS A 114 -12.61 -2.04 9.29
C LYS A 114 -11.30 -1.57 8.67
N VAL A 115 -11.18 -0.30 8.24
CA VAL A 115 -9.90 0.29 7.84
C VAL A 115 -9.27 0.93 9.07
N PHE A 116 -8.10 0.45 9.48
CA PHE A 116 -7.44 0.92 10.71
C PHE A 116 -6.26 1.86 10.45
N LEU A 117 -5.63 1.73 9.30
CA LEU A 117 -4.44 2.49 8.94
C LEU A 117 -4.38 2.65 7.41
N VAL A 118 -4.01 3.84 6.97
CA VAL A 118 -3.68 4.14 5.57
C VAL A 118 -2.23 4.60 5.50
N GLN A 119 -1.47 4.02 4.57
CA GLN A 119 -0.09 4.38 4.30
C GLN A 119 -0.01 4.96 2.88
N ILE A 120 0.55 6.17 2.78
CA ILE A 120 0.64 6.93 1.53
C ILE A 120 2.11 7.08 1.15
N GLY A 121 2.37 6.96 -0.15
CA GLY A 121 3.65 7.20 -0.78
C GLY A 121 3.47 7.30 -2.29
N ASP A 122 4.56 7.28 -3.03
CA ASP A 122 4.59 7.07 -4.48
C ASP A 122 5.77 6.13 -4.77
N ALA A 123 6.08 5.89 -6.03
CA ALA A 123 7.30 5.21 -6.44
C ALA A 123 7.78 5.72 -7.79
N ARG A 124 9.07 5.54 -8.07
CA ARG A 124 9.67 5.76 -9.38
C ARG A 124 9.82 4.45 -10.17
N PRO A 125 9.92 4.51 -11.51
CA PRO A 125 10.43 3.38 -12.29
C PRO A 125 11.83 2.97 -11.80
N PRO A 126 12.17 1.69 -11.89
CA PRO A 126 13.52 1.25 -11.56
C PRO A 126 14.53 1.76 -12.60
N ASP A 127 15.77 2.04 -12.18
CA ASP A 127 16.83 2.60 -13.05
C ASP A 127 17.19 1.64 -14.20
N GLU A 128 17.16 0.34 -13.90
CA GLU A 128 17.23 -0.75 -14.86
C GLU A 128 16.00 -1.64 -14.65
N LEU A 129 15.57 -2.35 -15.68
CA LEU A 129 14.44 -3.27 -15.54
C LEU A 129 14.76 -4.26 -14.42
N VAL A 130 13.90 -4.30 -13.39
CA VAL A 130 14.08 -5.28 -12.31
C VAL A 130 13.85 -6.63 -12.94
N GLY A 131 14.93 -7.39 -13.16
CA GLY A 131 14.88 -8.64 -13.90
C GLY A 131 15.87 -8.74 -15.07
N SER A 132 16.45 -7.66 -15.59
CA SER A 132 17.49 -7.77 -16.62
C SER A 132 18.80 -8.27 -16.01
N GLY A 133 19.17 -9.53 -16.29
CA GLY A 133 20.34 -10.21 -15.70
C GLY A 133 19.99 -11.46 -14.89
N SER A 134 20.64 -11.66 -13.74
CA SER A 134 20.49 -12.86 -12.87
C SER A 134 19.08 -13.11 -12.31
N PHE A 135 18.14 -12.20 -12.54
CA PHE A 135 16.75 -12.28 -12.12
C PHE A 135 15.76 -12.50 -13.28
N GLU A 136 16.21 -12.75 -14.51
CA GLU A 136 15.31 -12.99 -15.66
C GLU A 136 14.33 -14.15 -15.42
N SER A 137 14.75 -15.17 -14.65
CA SER A 137 13.91 -16.31 -14.26
C SER A 137 13.14 -16.10 -12.95
N SER A 138 13.23 -14.93 -12.32
CA SER A 138 12.63 -14.69 -11.01
C SER A 138 11.12 -14.47 -11.11
N PRO A 139 10.34 -15.00 -10.16
CA PRO A 139 8.91 -14.72 -10.10
C PRO A 139 8.63 -13.22 -10.03
N LYS A 140 7.56 -12.75 -10.70
CA LYS A 140 7.14 -11.34 -10.65
C LYS A 140 6.95 -10.81 -9.21
N SER A 141 6.59 -11.67 -8.26
CA SER A 141 6.49 -11.33 -6.84
C SER A 141 7.81 -10.81 -6.26
N ILE A 142 8.94 -11.41 -6.65
CA ILE A 142 10.29 -11.00 -6.23
C ILE A 142 10.66 -9.65 -6.85
N LEU A 143 10.36 -9.46 -8.14
CA LEU A 143 10.64 -8.19 -8.83
C LEU A 143 9.86 -7.03 -8.19
N ARG A 144 8.57 -7.27 -7.86
CA ARG A 144 7.74 -6.33 -7.11
C ARG A 144 8.25 -6.08 -5.70
N MET A 145 8.77 -7.10 -5.03
CA MET A 145 9.36 -6.96 -3.69
C MET A 145 10.54 -5.99 -3.73
N VAL A 146 11.53 -6.26 -4.59
CA VAL A 146 12.72 -5.42 -4.77
C VAL A 146 12.29 -3.99 -5.13
N TRP A 147 11.38 -3.84 -6.09
CA TRP A 147 10.90 -2.54 -6.52
C TRP A 147 10.27 -1.74 -5.35
N SER A 148 9.32 -2.36 -4.64
CA SER A 148 8.59 -1.73 -3.54
C SER A 148 9.44 -1.41 -2.31
N GLN A 149 10.65 -1.97 -2.21
CA GLN A 149 11.58 -1.78 -1.08
C GLN A 149 12.72 -0.81 -1.40
N LYS A 150 12.88 -0.40 -2.66
CA LYS A 150 14.00 0.45 -3.08
C LYS A 150 13.57 1.72 -3.82
N TYR A 151 12.41 1.70 -4.47
CA TYR A 151 12.04 2.76 -5.40
C TYR A 151 10.85 3.58 -4.93
N ARG A 152 10.47 3.49 -3.64
CA ARG A 152 9.42 4.35 -3.11
C ARG A 152 9.89 5.80 -3.01
N LEU A 153 8.93 6.67 -3.18
CA LEU A 153 9.04 8.11 -3.03
C LEU A 153 7.95 8.57 -2.06
N PHE A 154 8.06 9.82 -1.61
CA PHE A 154 6.94 10.45 -0.94
C PHE A 154 5.86 10.89 -1.96
N TYR A 155 4.63 11.05 -1.48
CA TYR A 155 3.52 11.54 -2.30
C TYR A 155 3.86 12.90 -2.93
N GLY A 156 3.57 13.04 -4.23
CA GLY A 156 3.75 14.29 -4.96
C GLY A 156 5.18 14.56 -5.45
N GLU A 157 6.14 13.65 -5.24
CA GLU A 157 7.52 13.77 -5.75
C GLU A 157 7.62 13.43 -7.26
N ARG A 158 6.80 14.07 -8.09
CA ARG A 158 6.80 13.91 -9.56
C ARG A 158 8.16 14.29 -10.18
N ASN A 159 8.84 15.26 -9.59
CA ASN A 159 10.20 15.68 -9.96
C ASN A 159 11.27 14.61 -9.67
N CYS A 160 10.99 13.64 -8.81
CA CYS A 160 11.84 12.47 -8.53
C CYS A 160 11.43 11.23 -9.34
N GLY A 161 10.49 11.38 -10.29
CA GLY A 161 10.00 10.29 -11.13
C GLY A 161 8.77 9.57 -10.57
N GLY A 162 8.09 10.12 -9.56
CA GLY A 162 6.82 9.58 -9.07
C GLY A 162 5.81 9.39 -10.21
N PHE A 163 5.32 8.17 -10.42
CA PHE A 163 4.52 7.83 -11.61
C PHE A 163 3.20 7.11 -11.29
N LEU A 164 2.96 6.73 -10.04
CA LEU A 164 1.74 6.01 -9.69
C LEU A 164 0.53 6.95 -9.67
N PRO A 165 -0.71 6.45 -9.84
CA PRO A 165 -1.93 7.25 -9.85
C PRO A 165 -2.38 7.60 -8.43
N MET A 166 -1.48 8.22 -7.65
CA MET A 166 -1.65 8.42 -6.21
C MET A 166 -2.78 9.37 -5.86
N GLU A 167 -2.97 10.47 -6.60
CA GLU A 167 -4.06 11.42 -6.36
C GLU A 167 -5.40 10.68 -6.39
N LYS A 168 -5.59 9.79 -7.37
CA LYS A 168 -6.82 9.00 -7.52
C LYS A 168 -7.01 7.96 -6.41
N ILE A 169 -5.96 7.24 -6.03
CA ILE A 169 -6.03 6.22 -4.98
C ILE A 169 -6.31 6.87 -3.63
N VAL A 170 -5.61 7.97 -3.33
CA VAL A 170 -5.75 8.71 -2.09
C VAL A 170 -7.14 9.35 -1.99
N ASP A 171 -7.61 10.04 -3.03
CA ASP A 171 -8.98 10.59 -3.11
C ASP A 171 -10.05 9.50 -2.90
N THR A 172 -9.87 8.32 -3.53
CA THR A 172 -10.79 7.19 -3.35
C THR A 172 -10.85 6.72 -1.90
N ILE A 173 -9.71 6.63 -1.21
CA ILE A 173 -9.65 6.14 0.18
C ILE A 173 -10.20 7.20 1.15
N LEU A 174 -9.78 8.45 1.01
CA LEU A 174 -10.08 9.50 1.97
C LEU A 174 -11.47 10.09 1.76
N ASP A 175 -11.80 10.58 0.56
CA ASP A 175 -13.10 11.17 0.26
C ASP A 175 -14.11 10.12 -0.25
N GLY A 176 -13.67 9.18 -1.08
CA GLY A 176 -14.56 8.15 -1.65
C GLY A 176 -15.12 7.19 -0.60
N VAL A 177 -14.24 6.62 0.23
CA VAL A 177 -14.58 5.74 1.36
C VAL A 177 -14.88 6.50 2.65
N GLU A 178 -14.61 7.81 2.70
CA GLU A 178 -14.81 8.65 3.89
C GLU A 178 -13.98 8.17 5.09
N TYR A 179 -12.71 7.81 4.84
CA TYR A 179 -11.80 7.38 5.89
C TYR A 179 -11.25 8.59 6.68
N GLU A 180 -11.47 8.60 7.99
CA GLU A 180 -11.04 9.66 8.92
C GLU A 180 -9.97 9.21 9.93
N GLY A 181 -9.43 8.00 9.77
CA GLY A 181 -8.47 7.42 10.71
C GLY A 181 -7.02 7.88 10.49
N TRP A 182 -6.08 7.13 11.06
CA TRP A 182 -4.65 7.43 10.95
C TRP A 182 -4.14 7.27 9.51
N VAL A 183 -3.41 8.28 9.06
CA VAL A 183 -2.67 8.28 7.80
C VAL A 183 -1.19 8.43 8.13
N SER A 184 -0.33 7.59 7.55
CA SER A 184 1.12 7.70 7.65
C SER A 184 1.78 7.78 6.29
N LEU A 185 3.00 8.33 6.24
CA LEU A 185 3.86 8.28 5.06
C LEU A 185 4.86 7.14 5.23
N GLU A 186 4.84 6.17 4.32
CA GLU A 186 5.77 5.04 4.35
C GLU A 186 6.78 5.13 3.21
N LEU A 187 8.07 5.04 3.56
CA LEU A 187 9.17 5.12 2.61
C LEU A 187 10.08 3.90 2.72
N PHE A 188 10.31 3.25 1.58
CA PHE A 188 11.41 2.31 1.36
C PHE A 188 12.18 2.76 0.11
N SER A 189 13.34 3.37 0.32
CA SER A 189 14.13 4.00 -0.74
C SER A 189 15.58 3.58 -0.66
N ASP A 190 16.17 3.27 -1.81
CA ASP A 190 17.62 3.12 -1.98
C ASP A 190 18.43 4.33 -1.47
N ARG A 191 17.81 5.52 -1.35
CA ARG A 191 18.43 6.67 -0.68
C ARG A 191 18.85 6.35 0.76
N THR A 192 18.18 5.42 1.45
CA THR A 192 18.55 5.00 2.80
C THR A 192 19.77 4.10 2.86
N ASP A 193 20.31 3.65 1.71
CA ASP A 193 21.59 2.93 1.65
C ASP A 193 22.78 3.88 1.88
N ASP A 194 22.58 5.20 1.69
CA ASP A 194 23.54 6.23 2.10
C ASP A 194 23.39 6.49 3.61
N LEU A 195 24.46 6.22 4.35
CA LEU A 195 24.50 6.31 5.82
C LEU A 195 24.94 7.70 6.33
N THR A 196 25.07 8.69 5.46
CA THR A 196 25.39 10.06 5.89
C THR A 196 24.22 10.66 6.67
N SER A 197 24.53 11.43 7.72
CA SER A 197 23.50 12.07 8.57
C SER A 197 22.62 13.07 7.81
N GLN A 198 23.09 13.56 6.66
CA GLN A 198 22.33 14.45 5.78
C GLN A 198 21.09 13.76 5.21
N VAL A 199 21.15 12.45 4.94
CA VAL A 199 20.02 11.65 4.40
C VAL A 199 18.82 11.69 5.33
N LEU A 200 19.03 11.54 6.64
CA LEU A 200 17.94 11.56 7.61
C LEU A 200 17.21 12.91 7.60
N THR A 201 17.98 14.00 7.58
CA THR A 201 17.42 15.36 7.55
C THR A 201 16.73 15.64 6.22
N GLU A 202 17.31 15.19 5.11
CA GLU A 202 16.74 15.28 3.76
C GLU A 202 15.38 14.57 3.69
N LEU A 203 15.31 13.30 4.09
CA LEU A 203 14.11 12.48 4.03
C LEU A 203 13.01 12.98 4.98
N ALA A 204 13.37 13.41 6.19
CA ALA A 204 12.42 14.03 7.11
C ALA A 204 11.81 15.31 6.52
N ARG A 205 12.65 16.18 5.91
CA ARG A 205 12.18 17.39 5.22
C ARG A 205 11.28 17.05 4.03
N ARG A 206 11.65 16.06 3.21
CA ARG A 206 10.86 15.61 2.07
C ARG A 206 9.51 15.05 2.51
N GLY A 207 9.47 14.26 3.58
CA GLY A 207 8.23 13.78 4.20
C GLY A 207 7.33 14.92 4.67
N ALA A 208 7.87 15.95 5.33
CA ALA A 208 7.10 17.12 5.76
C ALA A 208 6.52 17.92 4.57
N VAL A 209 7.32 18.11 3.51
CA VAL A 209 6.85 18.76 2.25
C VAL A 209 5.74 17.94 1.61
N SER A 210 5.91 16.62 1.53
CA SER A 210 4.91 15.71 0.98
C SER A 210 3.61 15.73 1.77
N TRP A 211 3.69 15.72 3.11
CA TRP A 211 2.51 15.82 3.97
C TRP A 211 1.75 17.11 3.75
N LYS A 212 2.47 18.25 3.68
CA LYS A 212 1.86 19.54 3.38
C LYS A 212 1.13 19.51 2.04
N LYS A 213 1.79 19.00 0.99
CA LYS A 213 1.20 18.87 -0.34
C LYS A 213 -0.02 17.94 -0.36
N LEU A 214 0.06 16.79 0.28
CA LEU A 214 -1.07 15.86 0.41
C LEU A 214 -2.28 16.57 1.01
N ALA A 215 -2.07 17.26 2.12
CA ALA A 215 -3.13 17.95 2.83
C ALA A 215 -3.67 19.18 2.07
N GLU A 216 -2.85 19.84 1.25
CA GLU A 216 -3.31 20.86 0.28
C GLU A 216 -4.18 20.25 -0.83
N ASP A 217 -3.72 19.16 -1.46
CA ASP A 217 -4.44 18.47 -2.53
C ASP A 217 -5.79 17.91 -2.03
N MET A 218 -5.85 17.45 -0.77
CA MET A 218 -7.06 16.93 -0.12
C MET A 218 -7.92 18.02 0.54
N GLY A 219 -7.48 19.28 0.53
CA GLY A 219 -8.24 20.40 1.10
C GLY A 219 -8.43 20.34 2.62
N TRP A 220 -7.48 19.76 3.36
CA TRP A 220 -7.54 19.65 4.82
C TRP A 220 -7.26 20.97 5.54
N TRP A 221 -6.50 21.87 4.91
CA TRP A 221 -6.19 23.18 5.47
C TRP A 221 -7.26 24.19 5.04
N LEU A 222 -7.98 24.74 6.02
CA LEU A 222 -9.17 25.60 5.87
C LEU A 222 -8.92 26.99 5.25
N GLU A 223 -7.83 27.23 4.52
CA GLU A 223 -7.63 28.52 3.85
C GLU A 223 -8.31 28.61 2.47
N HIS A 224 -8.82 27.50 1.91
CA HIS A 224 -9.64 27.52 0.70
C HIS A 224 -10.83 26.53 0.79
N PRO A 225 -12.09 27.01 0.82
CA PRO A 225 -13.25 26.10 0.83
C PRO A 225 -13.28 25.25 -0.46
N LYS A 226 -13.67 23.98 -0.31
CA LYS A 226 -13.74 22.96 -1.37
C LYS A 226 -14.33 23.57 -2.67
N ARG A 227 -13.66 23.34 -3.81
CA ARG A 227 -14.22 23.65 -5.15
C ARG A 227 -15.56 22.93 -5.26
N THR A 228 -16.61 23.72 -5.40
CA THR A 228 -17.97 23.28 -5.74
C THR A 228 -18.06 22.98 -7.24
#